data_AF-M1A3R3-F1
#
_entry.id   AF-M1A3R3-F1
#
_cell.length_a   1.000
_cell.length_b   1.000
_cell.length_c   1.000
_cell.angle_alpha   90.00
_cell.angle_beta   90.00
_cell.angle_gamma   90.00
#
_symmetry.space_group_name_H-M   'P 1'
#
loop_
_entity.id
_entity.type
_entity.pdbx_description
1 polymer ?
#
loop_
_entity_poly.entity_id
_entity_poly.type
_entity_poly.pdbx_seq_one_letter_code
_entity_poly.pdbx_strand_id
1 'polypeptide(L)'
;MTKRGVRSTRNLDPGMKKIILDKRLEALFKQANELSIRCDIEIGLIVFAPGENNAFVWPSLAQANDRVKNYLASIANLKKLSTHIDELEKIVDAQKKYVYEIEQMVEQKEMEKLFNDLVETRKEVNELDITKTKSLLKLFAMKRTQLDERKKQLSENVENEIDHNDNKDEEENAGQS
;
A
#
# COMPACT_ATOMS: atom_id res chain seq x y z
N MET A 1 1.57 -26.29 30.97
CA MET A 1 1.49 -26.56 29.52
C MET A 1 2.01 -25.37 28.75
N THR A 2 3.18 -25.52 28.12
CA THR A 2 3.89 -24.47 27.37
C THR A 2 3.19 -24.17 26.05
N LYS A 3 2.70 -22.93 25.88
CA LYS A 3 2.10 -22.46 24.62
C LYS A 3 3.21 -22.35 23.58
N ARG A 4 3.18 -23.22 22.55
CA ARG A 4 4.06 -23.11 21.37
C ARG A 4 3.82 -21.74 20.72
N GLY A 5 4.91 -21.08 20.33
CA GLY A 5 4.91 -19.73 19.76
C GLY A 5 3.91 -19.57 18.60
N VAL A 6 3.33 -18.38 18.50
CA VAL A 6 2.29 -18.03 17.52
C VAL A 6 2.87 -18.20 16.10
N ARG A 7 2.54 -19.32 15.44
CA ARG A 7 2.79 -19.49 14.01
C ARG A 7 2.00 -18.43 13.24
N SER A 8 2.64 -17.81 12.25
CA SER A 8 2.01 -16.89 11.31
C SER A 8 0.78 -17.57 10.67
N THR A 9 -0.42 -17.09 11.00
CA THR A 9 -1.70 -17.66 10.56
C THR A 9 -2.08 -17.30 9.13
N ARG A 10 -1.20 -16.59 8.40
CA ARG A 10 -1.46 -16.10 7.03
C ARG A 10 -1.75 -17.23 6.04
N ASN A 11 -1.08 -18.38 6.19
CA ASN A 11 -1.20 -19.55 5.30
C ASN A 11 -2.16 -20.65 5.82
N LEU A 12 -3.19 -20.29 6.60
CA LEU A 12 -4.20 -21.25 7.05
C LEU A 12 -5.43 -21.26 6.12
N ASP A 13 -6.07 -22.43 6.02
CA ASP A 13 -7.36 -22.63 5.38
C ASP A 13 -8.43 -21.67 5.95
N PRO A 14 -9.38 -21.14 5.15
CA PRO A 14 -10.42 -20.22 5.60
C PRO A 14 -11.27 -20.74 6.77
N GLY A 15 -11.63 -22.02 6.78
CA GLY A 15 -12.41 -22.63 7.88
C GLY A 15 -11.61 -22.67 9.17
N MET A 16 -10.32 -23.01 9.10
CA MET A 16 -9.44 -23.01 10.27
C MET A 16 -9.18 -21.58 10.79
N LYS A 17 -9.07 -20.59 9.90
CA LYS A 17 -8.97 -19.16 10.27
C LYS A 17 -10.20 -18.70 11.07
N LYS A 18 -11.40 -19.09 10.64
CA LYS A 18 -12.65 -18.76 11.35
C LYS A 18 -12.69 -19.37 12.75
N ILE A 19 -12.41 -20.66 12.89
CA ILE A 19 -12.39 -21.34 14.21
C ILE A 19 -11.38 -20.68 15.17
N ILE A 20 -10.21 -20.27 14.66
CA ILE A 20 -9.21 -19.57 15.47
C ILE A 20 -9.69 -18.18 15.86
N LEU A 21 -10.33 -17.45 14.94
CA LEU A 21 -10.89 -16.14 15.20
C LEU A 21 -11.96 -16.21 16.30
N ASP A 22 -12.92 -17.13 16.18
CA ASP A 22 -14.00 -17.32 17.15
C ASP A 22 -13.44 -17.62 18.55
N LYS A 23 -12.47 -18.54 18.66
CA LYS A 23 -11.81 -18.87 19.94
C LYS A 23 -11.06 -17.69 20.54
N ARG A 24 -10.40 -16.88 19.70
CA ARG A 24 -9.68 -15.69 20.17
C ARG A 24 -10.63 -14.61 20.63
N LEU A 25 -11.75 -14.45 19.92
CA LEU A 25 -12.77 -13.47 20.25
C LEU A 25 -13.48 -13.82 21.56
N GLU A 26 -13.83 -15.09 21.76
CA GLU A 26 -14.39 -15.57 23.02
C GLU A 26 -13.43 -15.33 24.19
N ALA A 27 -12.14 -15.65 24.01
CA ALA A 27 -11.11 -15.38 25.01
C ALA A 27 -10.96 -13.88 25.30
N LEU A 28 -11.02 -13.03 24.26
CA LEU A 28 -10.95 -11.58 24.39
C LEU A 28 -12.15 -11.04 25.19
N PHE A 29 -13.37 -11.50 24.90
CA PHE A 29 -14.57 -11.10 25.65
C PHE A 29 -14.49 -11.51 27.12
N LYS A 30 -13.98 -12.70 27.40
CA LYS A 30 -13.74 -13.14 28.78
C LYS A 30 -12.77 -12.20 29.50
N GLN A 31 -11.65 -11.86 28.85
CA GLN A 31 -10.66 -10.95 29.43
C GLN A 31 -11.21 -9.55 29.64
N ALA A 32 -11.99 -9.03 28.68
CA ALA A 32 -12.64 -7.73 28.80
C ALA A 32 -13.66 -7.73 29.96
N ASN A 33 -14.45 -8.79 30.10
CA ASN A 33 -15.38 -8.91 31.22
C ASN A 33 -14.65 -8.97 32.58
N GLU A 34 -13.59 -9.78 32.69
CA GLU A 34 -12.78 -9.85 33.90
C GLU A 34 -12.15 -8.51 34.26
N LEU A 35 -11.63 -7.78 33.26
CA LEU A 35 -11.04 -6.46 33.45
C LEU A 35 -12.09 -5.42 33.86
N SER A 36 -13.25 -5.44 33.20
CA SER A 36 -14.38 -4.57 33.50
C SER A 36 -14.81 -4.72 34.96
N ILE A 37 -14.92 -5.96 35.46
CA ILE A 37 -15.29 -6.25 36.85
C ILE A 37 -14.18 -5.88 37.83
N ARG A 38 -12.92 -6.23 37.53
CA ARG A 38 -11.80 -6.02 38.47
C ARG A 38 -11.42 -4.56 38.65
N CYS A 39 -11.57 -3.76 37.61
CA CYS A 39 -11.17 -2.36 37.61
C CYS A 39 -12.37 -1.42 37.68
N ASP A 40 -13.59 -1.94 37.69
CA ASP A 40 -14.84 -1.16 37.64
C ASP A 40 -14.85 -0.17 36.47
N ILE A 41 -14.49 -0.67 35.28
CA ILE A 41 -14.42 0.11 34.04
C ILE A 41 -15.42 -0.39 33.00
N GLU A 42 -15.96 0.53 32.21
CA GLU A 42 -16.80 0.17 31.07
C GLU A 42 -15.95 -0.13 29.83
N ILE A 43 -16.19 -1.28 29.19
CA ILE A 43 -15.44 -1.71 28.00
C ILE A 43 -16.40 -2.03 26.86
N GLY A 44 -16.28 -1.37 25.71
CA GLY A 44 -17.02 -1.72 24.49
C GLY A 44 -16.09 -2.38 23.48
N LEU A 45 -16.52 -3.49 22.85
CA LEU A 45 -15.78 -4.16 21.78
C LEU A 45 -16.64 -4.31 20.54
N ILE A 46 -16.10 -3.89 19.38
CA ILE A 46 -16.69 -4.06 18.05
C ILE A 46 -15.61 -4.62 17.14
N VAL A 47 -15.84 -5.79 16.56
CA VAL A 47 -14.86 -6.49 15.71
C VAL A 47 -15.50 -6.84 14.36
N PHE A 48 -14.88 -6.40 13.28
CA PHE A 48 -15.26 -6.74 11.91
C PHE A 48 -14.37 -7.86 11.38
N ALA A 49 -14.98 -9.01 11.07
CA ALA A 49 -14.27 -10.13 10.47
C ALA A 49 -14.25 -9.99 8.94
N PRO A 50 -13.11 -10.26 8.27
CA PRO A 50 -13.04 -10.20 6.81
C PRO A 50 -13.95 -11.26 6.18
N GLY A 51 -14.83 -10.83 5.27
CA GLY A 51 -15.78 -11.71 4.57
C GLY A 51 -17.10 -11.94 5.29
N GLU A 52 -17.31 -11.34 6.47
CA GLU A 52 -18.59 -11.37 7.18
C GLU A 52 -19.24 -9.98 7.18
N ASN A 53 -20.55 -9.93 6.93
CA ASN A 53 -21.29 -8.66 6.91
C ASN A 53 -21.68 -8.19 8.31
N ASN A 54 -21.56 -9.06 9.32
CA ASN A 54 -21.97 -8.79 10.69
C ASN A 54 -20.74 -8.55 11.56
N ALA A 55 -20.80 -7.51 12.39
CA ALA A 55 -19.79 -7.26 13.40
C ALA A 55 -20.05 -8.13 14.64
N PHE A 56 -18.99 -8.60 15.26
CA PHE A 56 -19.06 -9.15 16.60
C PHE A 56 -19.03 -8.00 17.61
N VAL A 57 -20.00 -7.99 18.52
CA VAL A 57 -20.18 -6.87 19.44
C VAL A 57 -20.40 -7.36 20.87
N TRP A 58 -19.70 -6.74 21.81
CA TRP A 58 -19.82 -7.03 23.24
C TRP A 58 -19.85 -5.72 24.05
N PRO A 59 -20.69 -5.60 25.10
CA PRO A 59 -21.56 -6.65 25.67
C PRO A 59 -22.85 -6.88 24.89
N SER A 60 -23.40 -5.82 24.32
CA SER A 60 -24.52 -5.84 23.38
C SER A 60 -24.32 -4.71 22.37
N LEU A 61 -24.99 -4.77 21.22
CA LEU A 61 -24.86 -3.74 20.20
C LEU A 61 -25.15 -2.33 20.74
N ALA A 62 -26.23 -2.18 21.50
CA ALA A 62 -26.61 -0.91 22.10
C ALA A 62 -25.54 -0.40 23.09
N GLN A 63 -25.17 -1.24 24.06
CA GLN A 63 -24.21 -0.84 25.10
C GLN A 63 -22.81 -0.57 24.55
N ALA A 64 -22.35 -1.37 23.57
CA ALA A 64 -21.07 -1.13 22.93
C ALA A 64 -21.07 0.18 22.14
N ASN A 65 -22.15 0.45 21.39
CA ASN A 65 -22.31 1.72 20.68
C ASN A 65 -22.37 2.91 21.63
N ASP A 66 -23.09 2.80 22.74
CA ASP A 66 -23.18 3.89 23.73
C ASP A 66 -21.82 4.14 24.39
N ARG A 67 -21.08 3.09 24.74
CA ARG A 67 -19.71 3.21 25.25
C ARG A 67 -18.77 3.88 24.24
N VAL A 68 -18.85 3.51 22.96
CA VAL A 68 -18.07 4.16 21.90
C VAL A 68 -18.47 5.62 21.74
N LYS A 69 -19.77 5.94 21.72
CA LYS A 69 -20.24 7.34 21.62
C LYS A 69 -19.77 8.18 22.81
N ASN A 70 -19.91 7.66 24.02
CA ASN A 70 -19.46 8.34 25.24
C ASN A 70 -17.94 8.55 25.23
N TYR A 71 -17.19 7.54 24.78
CA TYR A 71 -15.76 7.65 24.57
C TYR A 71 -15.43 8.73 23.52
N LEU A 72 -16.04 8.70 22.34
CA LEU A 72 -15.86 9.69 21.27
C LEU A 72 -16.16 11.13 21.75
N ALA A 73 -17.23 11.31 22.53
CA ALA A 73 -17.57 12.59 23.15
C ALA A 73 -16.52 13.03 24.18
N SER A 74 -15.93 12.10 24.94
CA SER A 74 -14.88 12.39 25.93
C SER A 74 -13.52 12.72 25.28
N ILE A 75 -13.18 12.07 24.17
CA ILE A 75 -11.89 12.26 23.48
C ILE A 75 -11.83 13.55 22.68
N ALA A 76 -12.98 14.10 22.27
CA ALA A 76 -13.06 15.45 21.71
C ALA A 76 -12.45 16.50 22.66
N ASN A 77 -12.35 16.18 23.95
CA ASN A 77 -11.76 17.01 24.99
C ASN A 77 -10.33 16.58 25.40
N LEU A 78 -9.77 15.50 24.86
CA LEU A 78 -8.47 14.95 25.26
C LEU A 78 -7.44 14.98 24.12
N LYS A 79 -6.53 15.97 24.18
CA LYS A 79 -5.39 16.15 23.25
C LYS A 79 -4.45 14.92 23.13
N LYS A 80 -4.48 13.99 24.08
CA LYS A 80 -3.55 12.85 24.18
C LYS A 80 -3.96 11.63 23.33
N LEU A 81 -5.20 11.56 22.82
CA LEU A 81 -5.60 10.48 21.89
C LEU A 81 -5.33 10.84 20.42
N SER A 82 -5.21 12.15 20.11
CA SER A 82 -4.75 12.64 18.80
C SER A 82 -3.60 11.80 18.29
N THR A 83 -2.58 11.55 19.13
CA THR A 83 -1.38 10.81 18.74
C THR A 83 -1.64 9.39 18.24
N HIS A 84 -2.57 8.63 18.82
CA HIS A 84 -2.87 7.27 18.35
C HIS A 84 -3.74 7.26 17.08
N ILE A 85 -4.64 8.24 16.94
CA ILE A 85 -5.42 8.41 15.71
C ILE A 85 -4.48 8.85 14.58
N ASP A 86 -3.57 9.80 14.85
CA ASP A 86 -2.55 10.29 13.92
C ASP A 86 -1.60 9.15 13.49
N GLU A 87 -1.24 8.24 14.40
CA GLU A 87 -0.45 7.04 14.10
C GLU A 87 -1.20 6.07 13.17
N LEU A 88 -2.49 5.81 13.45
CA LEU A 88 -3.32 4.96 12.59
C LEU A 88 -3.53 5.59 11.21
N GLU A 89 -3.73 6.90 11.14
CA GLU A 89 -3.86 7.63 9.88
C GLU A 89 -2.60 7.52 9.03
N LYS A 90 -1.41 7.67 9.64
CA LYS A 90 -0.12 7.43 8.96
C LYS A 90 0.01 6.02 8.41
N ILE A 91 -0.42 5.00 9.16
CA ILE A 91 -0.40 3.60 8.71
C ILE A 91 -1.34 3.40 7.51
N VAL A 92 -2.56 3.96 7.61
CA VAL A 92 -3.56 3.89 6.54
C VAL A 92 -3.05 4.59 5.29
N ASP A 93 -2.47 5.78 5.41
CA ASP A 93 -1.96 6.54 4.27
C ASP A 93 -0.74 5.89 3.63
N ALA A 94 0.15 5.29 4.43
CA ALA A 94 1.25 4.47 3.91
C ALA A 94 0.72 3.26 3.12
N GLN A 95 -0.33 2.59 3.61
CA GLN A 95 -0.96 1.49 2.88
C GLN A 95 -1.65 1.95 1.61
N LYS A 96 -2.39 3.07 1.63
CA LYS A 96 -2.99 3.67 0.42
C LYS A 96 -1.94 3.97 -0.63
N LYS A 97 -0.82 4.57 -0.22
CA LYS A 97 0.30 4.88 -1.14
C LYS A 97 0.87 3.61 -1.77
N TYR A 98 1.08 2.57 -0.96
CA TYR A 98 1.57 1.29 -1.45
C TYR A 98 0.61 0.62 -2.44
N VAL A 99 -0.70 0.63 -2.15
CA VAL A 99 -1.72 0.12 -3.07
C VAL A 99 -1.72 0.91 -4.38
N TYR A 100 -1.67 2.23 -4.30
CA TYR A 100 -1.62 3.10 -5.48
C TYR A 100 -0.38 2.82 -6.34
N GLU A 101 0.80 2.63 -5.74
CA GLU A 101 2.03 2.26 -6.46
C GLU A 101 1.88 0.91 -7.17
N ILE A 102 1.28 -0.09 -6.51
CA ILE A 102 0.99 -1.38 -7.13
C ILE A 102 0.01 -1.22 -8.30
N GLU A 103 -1.07 -0.46 -8.14
CA GLU A 103 -2.06 -0.21 -9.19
C GLU A 103 -1.41 0.43 -10.42
N GLN A 104 -0.55 1.43 -10.24
CA GLN A 104 0.21 2.04 -11.34
C GLN A 104 1.12 1.02 -12.03
N MET A 105 1.81 0.16 -11.27
CA MET A 105 2.65 -0.89 -11.84
C MET A 105 1.85 -1.93 -12.63
N VAL A 106 0.66 -2.30 -12.14
CA VAL A 106 -0.24 -3.24 -12.83
C VAL A 106 -0.72 -2.62 -14.13
N GLU A 107 -1.23 -1.38 -14.10
CA GLU A 107 -1.64 -0.66 -15.30
C GLU A 107 -0.51 -0.61 -16.34
N GLN A 108 0.71 -0.27 -15.91
CA GLN A 108 1.86 -0.22 -16.81
C GLN A 108 2.16 -1.59 -17.44
N LYS A 109 2.18 -2.66 -16.65
CA LYS A 109 2.45 -4.01 -17.15
C LYS A 109 1.36 -4.51 -18.08
N GLU A 110 0.10 -4.17 -17.83
CA GLU A 110 -1.01 -4.51 -18.72
C GLU A 110 -0.88 -3.79 -20.07
N MET A 111 -0.52 -2.51 -20.04
CA MET A 111 -0.25 -1.75 -21.27
C MET A 111 0.92 -2.34 -22.06
N GLU A 112 2.03 -2.66 -21.40
CA GLU A 112 3.21 -3.27 -22.05
C GLU A 112 2.90 -4.66 -22.61
N LYS A 113 2.14 -5.48 -21.88
CA LYS A 113 1.66 -6.77 -22.37
C LYS A 113 0.80 -6.62 -23.62
N LEU A 114 -0.16 -5.69 -23.61
CA LEU A 114 -1.02 -5.42 -24.77
C LEU A 114 -0.18 -5.01 -25.99
N PHE A 115 0.84 -4.17 -25.80
CA PHE A 115 1.74 -3.80 -26.89
C PHE A 115 2.53 -5.01 -27.41
N ASN A 116 3.10 -5.83 -26.53
CA ASN A 116 3.83 -7.02 -26.93
C ASN A 116 2.95 -8.03 -27.68
N ASP A 117 1.71 -8.23 -27.22
CA ASP A 117 0.75 -9.10 -27.90
C ASP A 117 0.41 -8.60 -29.32
N LEU A 118 0.40 -7.28 -29.55
CA LEU A 118 0.27 -6.68 -30.89
C LEU A 118 1.53 -6.92 -31.74
N VAL A 119 2.72 -6.66 -31.18
CA VAL A 119 3.99 -6.82 -31.91
C VAL A 119 4.24 -8.29 -32.30
N GLU A 120 3.91 -9.22 -31.41
CA GLU A 120 4.01 -10.65 -31.65
C GLU A 120 2.84 -11.21 -32.47
N THR A 121 1.95 -10.35 -32.99
CA THR A 121 0.77 -10.71 -33.80
C THR A 121 -0.19 -11.69 -33.14
N ARG A 122 -0.13 -11.81 -31.80
CA ARG A 122 -1.10 -12.61 -31.01
C ARG A 122 -2.46 -11.96 -30.92
N LYS A 123 -2.51 -10.67 -31.22
CA LYS A 123 -3.72 -9.85 -31.22
C LYS A 123 -3.73 -8.93 -32.43
N GLU A 124 -4.84 -8.91 -33.15
CA GLU A 124 -5.01 -8.02 -34.29
C GLU A 124 -5.44 -6.61 -33.86
N VAL A 125 -5.10 -5.62 -34.69
CA VAL A 125 -5.41 -4.20 -34.41
C VAL A 125 -6.92 -3.94 -34.39
N ASN A 126 -7.69 -4.68 -35.19
CA ASN A 126 -9.16 -4.62 -35.25
C ASN A 126 -9.84 -5.10 -33.95
N GLU A 127 -9.16 -5.88 -33.10
CA GLU A 127 -9.66 -6.38 -31.80
C GLU A 127 -9.46 -5.38 -30.66
N LEU A 128 -8.85 -4.22 -30.94
CA LEU A 128 -8.69 -3.15 -29.97
C LEU A 128 -9.98 -2.36 -29.83
N ASP A 129 -10.56 -2.40 -28.64
CA ASP A 129 -11.58 -1.45 -28.23
C ASP A 129 -10.98 -0.08 -27.88
N ILE A 130 -11.86 0.90 -27.70
CA ILE A 130 -11.50 2.29 -27.41
C ILE A 130 -10.66 2.38 -26.12
N THR A 131 -10.96 1.55 -25.11
CA THR A 131 -10.25 1.56 -23.83
C THR A 131 -8.82 1.06 -23.97
N LYS A 132 -8.61 -0.07 -24.68
CA LYS A 132 -7.29 -0.61 -25.00
C LYS A 132 -6.49 0.33 -25.91
N THR A 133 -7.16 0.99 -26.85
CA THR A 133 -6.54 2.00 -27.72
C THR A 133 -6.04 3.18 -26.89
N LYS A 134 -6.86 3.67 -25.95
CA LYS A 134 -6.49 4.75 -25.02
C LYS A 134 -5.31 4.35 -24.12
N SER A 135 -5.28 3.12 -23.62
CA SER A 135 -4.18 2.64 -22.79
C SER A 135 -2.87 2.54 -23.59
N LEU A 136 -2.92 2.05 -24.84
CA LEU A 136 -1.75 2.07 -25.72
C LEU A 136 -1.26 3.49 -26.02
N LEU A 137 -2.17 4.44 -26.25
CA LEU A 137 -1.80 5.84 -26.45
C LEU A 137 -1.08 6.43 -25.22
N LYS A 138 -1.57 6.12 -24.01
CA LYS A 138 -0.91 6.50 -22.74
C LYS A 138 0.50 5.91 -22.66
N LEU A 139 0.67 4.64 -23.04
CA LEU A 139 1.97 3.97 -23.08
C LEU A 139 2.94 4.66 -24.05
N PHE A 140 2.50 4.97 -25.27
CA PHE A 140 3.34 5.64 -26.26
C PHE A 140 3.79 7.02 -25.79
N ALA A 141 2.88 7.81 -25.20
CA ALA A 141 3.24 9.10 -24.61
C ALA A 141 4.31 8.95 -23.52
N MET A 142 4.14 7.95 -22.64
CA MET A 142 5.08 7.69 -21.55
C MET A 142 6.46 7.26 -22.06
N LYS A 143 6.53 6.36 -23.04
CA LYS A 143 7.81 5.94 -23.65
C LYS A 143 8.47 7.08 -24.43
N ARG A 144 7.69 7.95 -25.07
CA ARG A 144 8.22 9.15 -25.74
C ARG A 144 8.92 10.09 -24.76
N THR A 145 8.27 10.41 -23.63
CA THR A 145 8.89 11.22 -22.58
C THR A 145 10.16 10.58 -22.02
N GLN A 146 10.18 9.26 -21.82
CA GLN A 146 11.39 8.55 -21.39
C GLN A 146 12.52 8.61 -22.43
N LEU A 147 12.21 8.55 -23.72
CA LEU A 147 13.19 8.70 -24.80
C LEU A 147 13.74 10.12 -24.86
N ASP A 148 12.88 11.13 -24.72
CA ASP A 148 13.28 12.54 -24.72
C ASP A 148 14.22 12.84 -23.54
N GLU A 149 13.91 12.32 -22.35
CA GLU A 149 14.76 12.44 -21.15
C GLU A 149 16.12 11.76 -21.35
N ARG A 150 16.14 10.52 -21.87
CA ARG A 150 17.40 9.81 -22.17
C ARG A 150 18.23 10.52 -23.23
N LYS A 151 17.59 11.11 -24.24
CA LYS A 151 18.28 11.88 -25.28
C LYS A 151 18.98 13.10 -24.69
N LYS A 152 18.31 13.81 -23.77
CA LYS A 152 18.89 14.97 -23.07
C LYS A 152 20.10 14.58 -22.20
N GLN A 153 19.96 13.50 -21.43
CA GLN A 153 21.07 12.97 -20.61
C GLN A 153 22.28 12.58 -21.48
N LEU A 154 22.03 12.01 -22.67
CA LEU A 154 23.10 11.64 -23.58
C LEU A 154 23.83 12.85 -24.17
N SER A 155 23.12 13.92 -24.54
CA SER A 155 23.76 15.14 -25.05
C SER A 155 24.60 15.85 -23.98
N GLU A 156 24.11 15.91 -22.74
CA GLU A 156 24.86 16.52 -21.62
C GLU A 156 26.14 15.73 -21.31
N ASN A 157 26.10 14.40 -21.38
CA ASN A 157 27.29 13.57 -21.19
C ASN A 157 28.33 13.75 -22.29
N VAL A 158 27.91 13.92 -23.55
CA VAL A 158 28.82 14.16 -24.69
C VAL A 158 29.49 15.54 -24.58
N GLU A 159 28.76 16.58 -24.19
CA GLU A 159 29.32 17.91 -23.96
C GLU A 159 30.38 17.91 -22.84
N ASN A 160 30.10 17.20 -21.74
CA ASN A 160 31.05 17.07 -20.62
C ASN A 160 32.32 16.27 -20.99
N GLU A 161 32.24 15.30 -21.91
CA GLU A 161 33.41 14.53 -22.38
C GLU A 161 34.27 15.31 -23.39
N ILE A 162 33.68 16.20 -24.18
CA ILE A 162 34.41 17.09 -25.12
C ILE A 162 35.20 18.14 -24.33
N ASP A 163 34.58 18.79 -23.35
CA ASP A 163 35.26 19.77 -22.47
C ASP A 163 36.43 19.15 -21.69
N HIS A 164 36.41 17.84 -21.42
CA HIS A 164 37.51 17.17 -20.71
C HIS A 164 38.68 16.78 -21.62
N ASN A 165 38.46 16.66 -22.94
CA ASN A 165 39.53 16.35 -23.91
C ASN A 165 40.19 17.62 -24.47
N ASP A 166 39.46 18.72 -24.66
CA ASP A 166 40.07 19.99 -25.10
C ASP A 166 41.05 20.56 -24.05
N ASN A 167 40.83 20.26 -22.76
CA ASN A 167 41.77 20.63 -21.68
C ASN A 167 43.03 19.74 -21.61
N LYS A 168 43.08 18.61 -22.33
CA LYS A 168 44.27 17.74 -22.37
C LYS A 168 45.21 18.08 -23.52
N ASP A 169 44.66 18.58 -24.63
CA ASP A 169 45.45 18.92 -25.81
C ASP A 169 46.22 20.25 -25.65
N GLU A 170 45.85 21.10 -24.69
CA GLU A 170 46.62 22.32 -24.36
C GLU A 170 47.79 22.07 -23.39
N GLU A 171 47.79 21.01 -22.58
CA GLU A 171 48.89 20.71 -21.64
C GLU A 171 50.07 19.96 -22.28
N GLU A 172 49.88 19.27 -23.41
CA GLU A 172 50.96 18.49 -24.04
C GLU A 172 51.89 19.31 -24.96
N ASN A 173 51.53 20.55 -25.30
CA ASN A 173 52.31 21.41 -26.23
C ASN A 173 53.16 22.50 -25.54
N ALA A 174 53.14 22.59 -24.21
CA ALA A 174 53.94 23.58 -23.45
C ALA A 174 55.31 23.04 -22.96
N GLY A 175 55.65 21.78 -23.28
CA GLY A 175 56.80 21.06 -22.72
C GLY A 175 58.02 20.86 -23.63
N GLN A 176 58.12 21.54 -24.78
CA GLN A 176 59.31 21.49 -25.65
C GLN A 176 59.76 22.88 -26.09
N SER A 177 60.58 23.53 -25.27
CA SER A 177 61.54 24.58 -25.69
C SER A 177 62.71 24.63 -24.72
#